data_AF-A0AAF0UQ50-F1
#
_entry.id   AF-A0AAF0UQ50-F1
#
_cell.length_a   1.000
_cell.length_b   1.000
_cell.length_c   1.000
_cell.angle_alpha   90.00
_cell.angle_beta   90.00
_cell.angle_gamma   90.00
#
_symmetry.space_group_name_H-M   'P 1'
#
loop_
_entity.id
_entity.type
_entity.pdbx_description
1 polymer ?
#
loop_
_entity_poly.entity_id
_entity_poly.type
_entity_poly.pdbx_seq_one_letter_code
_entity_poly.pdbx_strand_id
1 'polypeptide(L)' 'MVHHSFELSFVVDVKSKKHLDLILMELKESVLNKYVEVFSQGGDEVLRYQGRFYVPDIDG' A
#
# COMPACT_ATOMS: atom_id res chain seq x y z
N MET A 1 8.47 20.09 27.35
CA MET A 1 8.42 19.90 25.89
C MET A 1 9.66 19.10 25.47
N VAL A 2 9.70 17.78 25.77
CA VAL A 2 10.91 16.94 25.57
C VAL A 2 10.52 15.54 25.07
N HIS A 3 9.36 15.02 25.48
CA HIS A 3 8.89 13.71 24.98
C HIS A 3 8.71 13.67 23.45
N HIS A 4 8.20 14.74 22.84
CA HIS A 4 7.95 14.73 21.40
C HIS A 4 9.22 14.68 20.54
N SER A 5 10.33 15.27 20.99
CA SER A 5 11.58 15.24 20.23
C SER A 5 12.23 13.85 20.22
N PHE A 6 12.11 13.10 21.32
CA PHE A 6 12.61 11.72 21.41
C PHE A 6 11.75 10.72 20.62
N GLU A 7 10.43 10.89 20.63
CA GLU A 7 9.53 10.09 19.79
C GLU A 7 9.84 10.29 18.30
N LEU A 8 10.08 11.54 17.88
CA LEU A 8 10.45 11.84 16.51
C LEU A 8 11.81 11.26 16.13
N SER A 9 12.82 11.33 17.02
CA SER A 9 14.14 10.75 16.74
C SER A 9 14.08 9.22 16.64
N PHE A 10 13.31 8.57 17.50
CA PHE A 10 13.14 7.12 17.45
C PHE A 10 12.42 6.67 16.17
N VAL A 11 11.35 7.37 15.77
CA VAL A 11 10.64 7.07 14.53
C VAL A 11 11.54 7.26 13.31
N VAL A 12 12.39 8.30 13.30
CA VAL A 12 13.36 8.54 12.22
C VAL A 12 14.39 7.41 12.16
N ASP A 13 14.93 6.98 13.30
CA ASP A 13 15.91 5.88 13.37
C ASP A 13 15.31 4.53 12.97
N VAL A 14 14.07 4.24 13.38
CA VAL A 14 13.36 3.04 12.97
C VAL A 14 13.11 3.07 11.47
N LYS A 15 12.64 4.18 10.90
CA LYS A 15 12.42 4.31 9.45
C LYS A 15 13.72 4.16 8.66
N SER A 16 14.81 4.74 9.14
CA SER A 16 16.11 4.68 8.47
C SER A 16 16.68 3.27 8.48
N LYS A 17 16.46 2.46 9.52
CA LYS A 17 17.00 1.09 9.62
C LYS A 17 16.04 -0.02 9.17
N LYS A 18 14.77 0.31 8.93
CA LYS A 18 13.70 -0.62 8.51
C LYS A 18 14.04 -1.46 7.26
N HIS A 19 14.94 -0.99 6.40
CA HIS A 19 15.38 -1.69 5.19
C HIS A 19 16.44 -2.77 5.46
N LEU A 20 17.02 -2.81 6.65
CA LEU A 20 18.00 -3.83 7.06
C LEU A 20 17.33 -5.08 7.67
N ASP A 21 16.03 -5.00 7.95
CA ASP A 21 15.23 -6.12 8.42
C ASP A 21 14.82 -6.99 7.23
N LEU A 22 15.47 -8.15 7.11
CA LEU A 22 15.26 -9.12 6.02
C LEU A 22 13.81 -9.63 5.97
N ILE A 23 13.21 -9.95 7.12
CA ILE A 23 11.83 -10.47 7.20
C ILE A 23 10.86 -9.43 6.65
N LEU A 24 11.07 -8.18 7.03
CA LEU A 24 10.23 -7.10 6.59
C LEU A 24 10.44 -6.75 5.10
N MET A 25 11.66 -6.90 4.59
CA MET A 25 11.96 -6.73 3.17
C MET A 25 11.26 -7.80 2.33
N GLU A 26 11.36 -9.07 2.72
CA GLU A 26 10.65 -10.20 2.10
C GLU A 26 9.13 -10.03 2.17
N LEU A 27 8.59 -9.54 3.29
CA LEU A 27 7.16 -9.25 3.44
C LEU A 27 6.72 -8.13 2.49
N LYS A 28 7.48 -7.03 2.40
CA LYS A 28 7.19 -5.93 1.47
C LYS A 28 7.18 -6.42 0.03
N GLU A 29 8.19 -7.20 -0.35
CA GLU A 29 8.28 -7.77 -1.69
C GLU A 29 7.12 -8.72 -1.96
N SER A 30 6.77 -9.57 -0.99
CA SER A 30 5.61 -10.47 -1.08
C SER A 30 4.28 -9.71 -1.23
N VAL A 31 4.10 -8.58 -0.54
CA VAL A 31 2.90 -7.74 -0.68
C VAL A 31 2.86 -7.03 -2.02
N LEU A 32 3.99 -6.49 -2.49
CA LEU A 32 4.10 -5.84 -3.80
C LEU A 32 3.87 -6.84 -4.94
N ASN A 33 4.46 -8.03 -4.85
CA ASN A 33 4.25 -9.11 -5.82
C ASN A 33 2.84 -9.71 -5.76
N LYS A 34 2.17 -9.57 -4.60
CA LYS A 34 0.74 -9.90 -4.43
C LYS A 34 -0.19 -8.75 -4.76
N TYR A 35 0.31 -7.62 -5.29
CA TYR A 35 -0.55 -6.58 -5.82
C TYR A 35 -1.20 -7.08 -7.11
N VAL A 36 -2.23 -7.90 -6.92
CA VAL A 36 -3.20 -8.22 -7.96
C VAL A 36 -3.94 -6.92 -8.19
N GLU A 37 -3.81 -6.33 -9.37
CA GLU A 37 -4.63 -5.19 -9.76
C GLU A 37 -6.09 -5.69 -9.85
N VAL A 38 -6.78 -5.55 -8.72
CA VAL A 38 -8.14 -6.06 -8.55
C VAL A 38 -9.12 -5.25 -9.38
N PHE A 39 -8.88 -3.94 -9.47
CA PHE A 39 -9.62 -3.01 -10.29
C PHE A 39 -8.70 -2.37 -11.31
N SER A 40 -9.11 -2.34 -12.58
CA SER A 40 -8.44 -1.61 -13.65
C SER A 40 -9.43 -0.76 -14.42
N GLN A 41 -8.99 0.39 -14.92
CA GLN A 41 -9.78 1.24 -15.81
C GLN A 41 -9.45 0.87 -17.26
N GLY A 42 -10.46 0.49 -18.04
CA GLY A 42 -10.28 0.27 -19.48
C GLY A 42 -10.08 1.58 -20.23
N GLY A 43 -9.59 1.50 -21.47
CA GLY A 43 -9.50 2.67 -22.37
C GLY A 43 -10.87 3.25 -22.78
N ASP A 44 -11.94 2.54 -22.43
CA ASP A 44 -13.35 2.94 -22.52
C ASP A 44 -13.83 3.71 -21.29
N GLU A 45 -12.91 4.09 -20.38
CA GLU A 45 -13.18 4.72 -19.09
C GLU A 45 -13.98 3.85 -18.10
N VAL A 46 -14.26 2.58 -18.44
CA VAL A 46 -15.06 1.68 -17.61
C VAL A 46 -14.19 0.97 -16.58
N LEU A 47 -14.64 0.96 -15.32
CA LEU A 47 -13.99 0.23 -14.24
C LEU A 47 -14.25 -1.29 -14.37
N ARG A 48 -13.19 -2.08 -14.22
CA ARG A 48 -13.25 -3.54 -14.34
C ARG A 48 -12.70 -4.18 -13.07
N TYR A 49 -13.43 -5.13 -12.49
CA TYR A 49 -12.97 -5.96 -11.38
C TYR A 49 -12.54 -7.33 -11.92
N GLN A 50 -11.26 -7.69 -11.78
CA GLN A 50 -10.71 -8.95 -12.31
C GLN A 50 -11.10 -9.22 -13.80
N GLY A 51 -11.09 -8.17 -14.62
CA GLY A 51 -11.45 -8.23 -16.04
C GLY A 51 -12.96 -8.23 -16.34
N ARG A 52 -13.83 -8.25 -15.33
CA ARG A 52 -15.29 -8.15 -15.50
C ARG A 52 -15.74 -6.70 -15.33
N PHE A 53 -16.76 -6.29 -16.06
CA PHE A 53 -17.36 -4.97 -15.89
C PHE A 53 -17.84 -4.78 -14.44
N TYR A 54 -17.42 -3.67 -13.84
CA TYR A 54 -17.91 -3.24 -12.54
C TYR A 54 -18.75 -1.99 -12.74
N VAL A 55 -20.05 -2.12 -12.50
CA VAL A 55 -20.98 -0.98 -12.45
C VAL A 55 -21.20 -0.70 -10.96
N PRO A 56 -20.76 0.45 -10.44
CA PRO A 56 -21.08 0.83 -9.07
C PRO A 56 -22.60 0.86 -8.93
N ASP A 57 -23.12 0.17 -7.91
CA ASP A 57 -24.52 0.26 -7.55
C ASP A 57 -24.74 1.60 -6.87
N ILE A 58 -25.09 2.61 -7.67
CA ILE A 58 -25.43 3.93 -7.16
C ILE A 58 -26.95 3.93 -6.97
N ASP A 59 -27.40 3.36 -5.85
CA ASP A 59 -28.72 3.72 -5.32
C ASP A 59 -28.67 5.22 -4.98
N GLY A 60 -29.45 6.00 -5.72
CA GLY A 60 -29.52 7.47 -5.61
C GLY A 60 -30.26 7.97 -4.38
#